data_AF-A0A1E5G027-F1
#
_entry.id   AF-A0A1E5G027-F1
#
_cell.length_a   1.000
_cell.length_b   1.000
_cell.length_c   1.000
_cell.angle_alpha   90.00
_cell.angle_beta   90.00
_cell.angle_gamma   90.00
#
_symmetry.space_group_name_H-M   'P 1'
#
loop_
_entity.id
_entity.type
_entity.pdbx_description
1 polymer ?
#
loop_
_entity_poly.entity_id
_entity_poly.type
_entity_poly.pdbx_seq_one_letter_code
_entity_poly.pdbx_strand_id
1 'polypeptide(L)'
;MKKTNLKKHLNVALILLIGVFVIYSIYVHLEYRHYVNQSIDRNYDNLSMISVRGNNLANRLEEFIHLTTEKEKISDEKNELFYNWRIVNGESRSIYSYSFASSTIHMGDASSDWDLLWYSLFRVDEFISGMTNKFLEHHSYSISSEEKEKMDAVIAVFRTINEEQENELLDIESILQSIKEPMLIIDDYYSSTLERIGR
;
A
#
# COMPACT_ATOMS: atom_id res chain seq x y z
N MET A 1 69.98 -9.31 -7.42
CA MET A 1 69.11 -9.03 -8.59
C MET A 1 67.76 -9.76 -8.59
N LYS A 2 67.65 -11.08 -8.32
CA LYS A 2 66.35 -11.81 -8.34
C LYS A 2 65.30 -11.32 -7.32
N LYS A 3 65.68 -11.07 -6.05
CA LYS A 3 64.76 -10.62 -4.98
C LYS A 3 64.17 -9.21 -5.25
N THR A 4 64.95 -8.30 -5.82
CA THR A 4 64.54 -6.91 -6.05
C THR A 4 63.51 -6.81 -7.18
N ASN A 5 63.69 -7.59 -8.26
CA ASN A 5 62.71 -7.67 -9.35
C ASN A 5 61.42 -8.37 -8.91
N LEU A 6 61.52 -9.42 -8.09
CA LEU A 6 60.33 -10.08 -7.52
C LEU A 6 59.48 -9.10 -6.70
N LYS A 7 60.10 -8.32 -5.80
CA LYS A 7 59.40 -7.30 -5.01
C LYS A 7 58.73 -6.24 -5.88
N LYS A 8 59.39 -5.80 -6.96
CA LYS A 8 58.83 -4.84 -7.93
C LYS A 8 57.59 -5.41 -8.63
N HIS A 9 57.67 -6.63 -9.16
CA HIS A 9 56.52 -7.26 -9.83
C HIS A 9 55.37 -7.53 -8.86
N LEU A 10 55.68 -7.91 -7.62
CA LEU A 10 54.67 -8.14 -6.58
C LEU A 10 53.94 -6.84 -6.18
N ASN A 11 54.66 -5.73 -6.05
CA ASN A 11 54.06 -4.42 -5.82
C ASN A 11 53.15 -3.98 -6.98
N VAL A 12 53.57 -4.20 -8.23
CA VAL A 12 52.75 -3.89 -9.42
C VAL A 12 51.50 -4.75 -9.45
N ALA A 13 51.61 -6.06 -9.17
CA ALA A 13 50.46 -6.95 -9.08
C ALA A 13 49.48 -6.52 -7.98
N LEU A 14 50.00 -6.09 -6.83
CA LEU A 14 49.18 -5.64 -5.69
C LEU A 14 48.44 -4.34 -6.02
N ILE A 15 49.09 -3.39 -6.69
CA ILE A 15 48.43 -2.16 -7.20
C ILE A 15 47.34 -2.50 -8.21
N LEU A 16 47.58 -3.43 -9.13
CA LEU A 16 46.57 -3.87 -10.09
C LEU A 16 45.38 -4.53 -9.41
N LEU A 17 45.62 -5.40 -8.42
CA LEU A 17 44.56 -6.03 -7.63
C LEU A 17 43.71 -5.01 -6.87
N ILE A 18 44.36 -4.00 -6.26
CA ILE A 18 43.64 -2.88 -5.63
C ILE A 18 42.80 -2.14 -6.68
N GLY A 19 43.35 -1.84 -7.86
CA GLY A 19 42.63 -1.18 -8.93
C GLY A 19 41.39 -1.96 -9.38
N VAL A 20 41.54 -3.28 -9.60
CA VAL A 20 40.42 -4.18 -9.95
C VAL A 20 39.38 -4.21 -8.84
N PHE A 21 39.80 -4.33 -7.58
CA PHE A 21 38.90 -4.33 -6.43
C PHE A 21 38.11 -3.02 -6.32
N VAL A 22 38.76 -1.87 -6.50
CA VAL A 22 38.12 -0.55 -6.45
C VAL A 22 37.10 -0.41 -7.59
N ILE A 23 37.47 -0.77 -8.82
CA ILE A 23 36.55 -0.71 -9.98
C ILE A 23 35.34 -1.61 -9.76
N TYR A 24 35.55 -2.85 -9.31
CA TYR A 24 34.47 -3.79 -9.02
C TYR A 24 33.56 -3.28 -7.88
N SER A 25 34.15 -2.72 -6.82
CA SER A 25 33.39 -2.15 -5.70
C SER A 25 32.52 -0.98 -6.14
N ILE A 26 33.03 -0.10 -7.02
CA ILE A 26 32.24 1.00 -7.59
C ILE A 26 31.09 0.44 -8.43
N TYR A 27 31.35 -0.58 -9.27
CA TYR A 27 30.31 -1.22 -10.09
C TYR A 27 29.18 -1.79 -9.24
N VAL A 28 29.52 -2.61 -8.23
CA VAL A 28 28.52 -3.20 -7.32
C VAL A 28 27.74 -2.13 -6.57
N HIS A 29 28.40 -1.05 -6.13
CA HIS A 29 27.73 0.05 -5.46
C HIS A 29 26.72 0.78 -6.37
N LEU A 30 27.08 1.01 -7.64
CA LEU A 30 26.17 1.60 -8.62
C LEU A 30 24.98 0.71 -8.92
N GLU A 31 25.21 -0.60 -9.09
CA GLU A 31 24.14 -1.58 -9.33
C GLU A 31 23.18 -1.67 -8.14
N TYR A 32 23.72 -1.72 -6.91
CA TYR A 32 22.91 -1.71 -5.71
C TYR A 32 22.07 -0.43 -5.58
N ARG A 33 22.66 0.74 -5.85
CA ARG A 33 21.93 2.02 -5.84
C ARG A 33 20.80 2.03 -6.88
N HIS A 34 21.05 1.48 -8.06
CA HIS A 34 20.03 1.36 -9.10
C HIS A 34 18.87 0.46 -8.64
N TYR A 35 19.18 -0.70 -8.05
CA TYR A 35 18.18 -1.60 -7.47
C TYR A 35 17.34 -0.92 -6.38
N VAL A 36 17.99 -0.18 -5.46
CA VAL A 36 17.32 0.59 -4.41
C VAL A 36 16.34 1.61 -5.01
N ASN A 37 16.79 2.40 -5.97
CA ASN A 37 15.93 3.38 -6.66
C ASN A 37 14.74 2.70 -7.35
N GLN A 38 14.99 1.59 -8.05
CA GLN A 38 13.91 0.82 -8.70
C GLN A 38 12.89 0.28 -7.70
N SER A 39 13.34 -0.13 -6.50
CA SER A 39 12.44 -0.56 -5.43
C SER A 39 11.59 0.60 -4.91
N ILE A 40 12.17 1.79 -4.76
CA ILE A 40 11.46 3.00 -4.35
C ILE A 40 10.42 3.38 -5.41
N ASP A 41 10.83 3.47 -6.67
CA ASP A 41 9.96 3.81 -7.80
C ASP A 41 8.77 2.84 -7.90
N ARG A 42 9.00 1.53 -7.69
CA ARG A 42 7.95 0.52 -7.68
C ARG A 42 6.89 0.76 -6.59
N ASN A 43 7.28 1.23 -5.40
CA ASN A 43 6.30 1.54 -4.35
C ASN A 43 5.39 2.70 -4.78
N TYR A 44 5.95 3.72 -5.44
CA TYR A 44 5.15 4.84 -5.96
C TYR A 44 4.25 4.41 -7.13
N ASP A 45 4.74 3.54 -8.03
CA ASP A 45 3.91 2.94 -9.08
C ASP A 45 2.75 2.14 -8.48
N ASN A 46 3.01 1.34 -7.45
CA ASN A 46 1.98 0.58 -6.73
C ASN A 46 0.99 1.53 -6.05
N LEU A 47 1.44 2.60 -5.41
CA LEU A 47 0.57 3.61 -4.80
C LEU A 47 -0.33 4.29 -5.83
N SER A 48 0.20 4.60 -7.02
CA SER A 48 -0.62 5.14 -8.13
C SER A 48 -1.70 4.15 -8.57
N MET A 49 -1.36 2.86 -8.70
CA MET A 49 -2.35 1.81 -9.00
C MET A 49 -3.41 1.68 -7.90
N ILE A 50 -2.99 1.75 -6.63
CA ILE A 50 -3.88 1.72 -5.46
C ILE A 50 -4.81 2.94 -5.46
N SER A 51 -4.30 4.13 -5.77
CA SER A 51 -5.11 5.36 -5.87
C SER A 51 -6.26 5.19 -6.87
N VAL A 52 -5.96 4.77 -8.10
CA VAL A 52 -6.97 4.59 -9.15
C VAL A 52 -7.98 3.48 -8.79
N ARG A 53 -7.49 2.34 -8.31
CA ARG A 53 -8.33 1.19 -7.93
C ARG A 53 -9.18 1.48 -6.70
N GLY A 54 -8.60 2.15 -5.72
CA GLY A 54 -9.26 2.63 -4.51
C GLY A 54 -10.40 3.58 -4.85
N ASN A 55 -10.19 4.52 -5.76
CA ASN A 55 -11.24 5.43 -6.20
C ASN A 55 -12.41 4.70 -6.88
N ASN A 56 -12.12 3.67 -7.68
CA ASN A 56 -13.16 2.80 -8.25
C ASN A 56 -13.92 2.02 -7.18
N LEU A 57 -13.20 1.49 -6.19
CA LEU A 57 -13.80 0.78 -5.05
C LEU A 57 -14.71 1.71 -4.25
N ALA A 58 -14.27 2.95 -3.98
CA ALA A 58 -15.05 3.97 -3.29
C ALA A 58 -16.37 4.26 -4.02
N ASN A 59 -16.33 4.48 -5.35
CA ASN A 59 -17.54 4.64 -6.16
C ASN A 59 -18.51 3.45 -6.01
N ARG A 60 -17.98 2.21 -5.95
CA ARG A 60 -18.81 1.00 -5.81
C ARG A 60 -19.40 0.84 -4.42
N LEU A 61 -18.65 1.20 -3.37
CA LEU A 61 -19.16 1.21 -2.00
C LEU A 61 -20.26 2.25 -1.81
N GLU A 62 -20.12 3.45 -2.39
CA GLU A 62 -21.17 4.48 -2.36
C GLU A 62 -22.45 3.96 -3.01
N GLU A 63 -22.34 3.35 -4.18
CA GLU A 63 -23.46 2.71 -4.88
C GLU A 63 -24.08 1.60 -4.01
N PHE A 64 -23.27 0.77 -3.36
CA PHE A 64 -23.75 -0.28 -2.45
C PHE A 64 -24.53 0.29 -1.24
N ILE A 65 -24.00 1.31 -0.58
CA ILE A 65 -24.65 1.98 0.55
C ILE A 65 -25.98 2.63 0.12
N HIS A 66 -26.01 3.21 -1.06
CA HIS A 66 -27.23 3.80 -1.62
C HIS A 66 -28.29 2.72 -1.87
N LEU A 67 -27.92 1.63 -2.55
CA LEU A 67 -28.82 0.50 -2.82
C LEU A 67 -29.38 -0.13 -1.53
N THR A 68 -28.55 -0.27 -0.50
CA THR A 68 -29.00 -0.81 0.80
C THR A 68 -29.91 0.16 1.58
N THR A 69 -29.76 1.47 1.41
CA THR A 69 -30.58 2.48 2.09
C THR A 69 -31.95 2.65 1.42
N GLU A 70 -32.02 2.55 0.10
CA GLU A 70 -33.25 2.87 -0.61
C GLU A 70 -34.30 1.75 -0.61
N LYS A 71 -33.94 0.46 -0.61
CA LYS A 71 -34.90 -0.60 -0.97
C LYS A 71 -34.60 -1.96 -0.34
N GLU A 72 -35.45 -2.33 0.63
CA GLU A 72 -35.37 -3.61 1.35
C GLU A 72 -36.43 -4.64 0.87
N LYS A 73 -37.04 -4.51 -0.33
CA LYS A 73 -38.30 -5.23 -0.63
C LYS A 73 -38.49 -5.91 -2.00
N ILE A 74 -37.54 -5.93 -2.97
CA ILE A 74 -37.78 -6.59 -4.28
C ILE A 74 -36.67 -7.61 -4.63
N SER A 75 -37.06 -8.77 -5.18
CA SER A 75 -36.12 -9.87 -5.49
C SER A 75 -35.06 -9.54 -6.55
N ASP A 76 -35.34 -8.58 -7.44
CA ASP A 76 -34.40 -8.15 -8.49
C ASP A 76 -33.22 -7.35 -7.90
N GLU A 77 -33.40 -6.72 -6.75
CA GLU A 77 -32.41 -5.85 -6.08
C GLU A 77 -31.31 -6.67 -5.38
N LYS A 78 -31.61 -7.91 -4.96
CA LYS A 78 -30.61 -8.83 -4.40
C LYS A 78 -29.53 -9.18 -5.44
N ASN A 79 -29.88 -9.21 -6.72
CA ASN A 79 -28.93 -9.43 -7.80
C ASN A 79 -28.03 -8.21 -7.99
N GLU A 80 -28.55 -6.99 -7.93
CA GLU A 80 -27.76 -5.75 -8.05
C GLU A 80 -26.74 -5.62 -6.91
N LEU A 81 -27.18 -5.82 -5.66
CA LEU A 81 -26.28 -5.84 -4.50
C LEU A 81 -25.21 -6.93 -4.61
N PHE A 82 -25.57 -8.12 -5.10
CA PHE A 82 -24.62 -9.20 -5.34
C PHE A 82 -23.58 -8.83 -6.41
N TYR A 83 -24.01 -8.29 -7.55
CA TYR A 83 -23.09 -7.90 -8.63
C TYR A 83 -22.19 -6.75 -8.21
N ASN A 84 -22.74 -5.73 -7.54
CA ASN A 84 -21.96 -4.63 -7.01
C ASN A 84 -20.91 -5.14 -6.01
N TRP A 85 -21.31 -5.92 -5.01
CA TRP A 85 -20.38 -6.43 -4.00
C TRP A 85 -19.28 -7.31 -4.59
N ARG A 86 -19.60 -8.09 -5.62
CA ARG A 86 -18.59 -8.86 -6.37
C ARG A 86 -17.51 -7.97 -6.98
N ILE A 87 -17.87 -6.78 -7.46
CA ILE A 87 -16.92 -5.79 -7.97
C ILE A 87 -16.10 -5.20 -6.81
N VAL A 88 -16.74 -4.81 -5.70
CA VAL A 88 -16.05 -4.32 -4.49
C VAL A 88 -14.95 -5.29 -4.05
N ASN A 89 -15.30 -6.58 -3.88
CA ASN A 89 -14.34 -7.61 -3.50
C ASN A 89 -13.23 -7.82 -4.55
N GLY A 90 -13.56 -7.69 -5.84
CA GLY A 90 -12.59 -7.75 -6.93
C GLY A 90 -11.56 -6.61 -6.88
N GLU A 91 -12.01 -5.37 -6.69
CA GLU A 91 -11.14 -4.20 -6.57
C GLU A 91 -10.31 -4.27 -5.28
N SER A 92 -10.89 -4.69 -4.14
CA SER A 92 -10.17 -4.87 -2.87
C SER A 92 -8.98 -5.81 -3.01
N ARG A 93 -9.20 -6.97 -3.64
CA ARG A 93 -8.12 -7.94 -3.91
C ARG A 93 -7.05 -7.39 -4.83
N SER A 94 -7.43 -6.55 -5.80
CA SER A 94 -6.47 -5.90 -6.68
C SER A 94 -5.60 -4.91 -5.89
N ILE A 95 -6.19 -4.07 -5.04
CA ILE A 95 -5.48 -3.14 -4.15
C ILE A 95 -4.52 -3.90 -3.22
N TYR A 96 -5.02 -4.95 -2.57
CA TYR A 96 -4.22 -5.81 -1.71
C TYR A 96 -2.98 -6.35 -2.45
N SER A 97 -3.14 -6.82 -3.69
CA SER A 97 -2.01 -7.35 -4.47
C SER A 97 -0.89 -6.32 -4.71
N TYR A 98 -1.23 -5.04 -4.92
CA TYR A 98 -0.26 -3.96 -5.07
C TYR A 98 0.40 -3.60 -3.73
N SER A 99 -0.39 -3.56 -2.64
CA SER A 99 0.17 -3.33 -1.30
C SER A 99 1.18 -4.42 -0.92
N PHE A 100 0.84 -5.69 -1.19
CA PHE A 100 1.69 -6.85 -0.88
C PHE A 100 2.97 -6.89 -1.73
N ALA A 101 2.93 -6.35 -2.96
CA ALA A 101 4.09 -6.25 -3.84
C ALA A 101 5.06 -5.12 -3.47
N SER A 102 4.73 -4.29 -2.48
CA SER A 102 5.53 -3.14 -2.04
C SER A 102 6.54 -3.55 -0.97
N SER A 103 7.65 -2.81 -0.87
CA SER A 103 8.73 -3.08 0.09
C SER A 103 9.25 -1.81 0.74
N THR A 104 9.22 -1.73 2.06
CA THR A 104 9.62 -0.54 2.82
C THR A 104 11.10 -0.54 3.22
N ILE A 105 11.81 -1.65 2.96
CA ILE A 105 13.21 -1.89 3.36
C ILE A 105 14.17 -0.81 2.85
N HIS A 106 13.87 -0.24 1.68
CA HIS A 106 14.76 0.72 1.00
C HIS A 106 14.28 2.17 1.07
N MET A 107 13.23 2.46 1.86
CA MET A 107 12.61 3.79 1.93
C MET A 107 13.31 4.77 2.89
N GLY A 108 14.39 4.33 3.57
CA GLY A 108 15.14 5.18 4.49
C GLY A 108 14.26 5.73 5.61
N ASP A 109 14.32 7.04 5.84
CA ASP A 109 13.56 7.71 6.91
C ASP A 109 12.04 7.65 6.71
N ALA A 110 11.57 7.46 5.47
CA ALA A 110 10.14 7.32 5.18
C ALA A 110 9.61 5.89 5.42
N SER A 111 10.45 4.93 5.80
CA SER A 111 10.06 3.52 5.94
C SER A 111 8.88 3.31 6.90
N SER A 112 8.87 4.01 8.04
CA SER A 112 7.76 3.98 9.02
C SER A 112 6.42 4.44 8.45
N ASP A 113 6.46 5.40 7.55
CA ASP A 113 5.28 6.06 7.00
C ASP A 113 4.65 5.14 5.96
N TRP A 114 5.49 4.57 5.11
CA TRP A 114 5.07 3.53 4.19
C TRP A 114 4.53 2.30 4.92
N ASP A 115 5.17 1.87 6.02
CA ASP A 115 4.67 0.77 6.84
C ASP A 115 3.30 1.09 7.43
N LEU A 116 3.08 2.32 7.92
CA LEU A 116 1.78 2.75 8.44
C LEU A 116 0.70 2.82 7.35
N LEU A 117 1.05 3.30 6.15
CA LEU A 117 0.13 3.35 5.01
C LEU A 117 -0.29 1.93 4.61
N TRP A 118 0.66 1.01 4.52
CA TRP A 118 0.40 -0.40 4.21
C TRP A 118 -0.40 -1.10 5.30
N TYR A 119 -0.12 -0.82 6.57
CA TYR A 119 -0.97 -1.26 7.67
C TYR A 119 -2.39 -0.74 7.50
N SER A 120 -2.58 0.54 7.18
CA SER A 120 -3.90 1.14 7.01
C SER A 120 -4.70 0.47 5.88
N LEU A 121 -4.08 0.28 4.71
CA LEU A 121 -4.71 -0.45 3.59
C LEU A 121 -5.02 -1.91 3.92
N PHE A 122 -4.18 -2.56 4.72
CA PHE A 122 -4.43 -3.91 5.19
C PHE A 122 -5.68 -3.97 6.08
N ARG A 123 -5.87 -3.01 7.00
CA ARG A 123 -7.08 -2.94 7.85
C ARG A 123 -8.35 -2.71 7.03
N VAL A 124 -8.26 -1.89 5.97
CA VAL A 124 -9.36 -1.69 5.01
C VAL A 124 -9.73 -3.01 4.31
N ASP A 125 -8.74 -3.78 3.83
CA ASP A 125 -8.98 -5.07 3.18
C ASP A 125 -9.58 -6.11 4.15
N GLU A 126 -9.11 -6.14 5.40
CA GLU A 126 -9.70 -6.99 6.45
C GLU A 126 -11.18 -6.67 6.69
N PHE A 127 -11.55 -5.39 6.74
CA PHE A 127 -12.95 -4.99 6.87
C PHE A 127 -13.81 -5.47 5.69
N ILE A 128 -13.36 -5.24 4.44
CA ILE A 128 -14.09 -5.67 3.23
C ILE A 128 -14.21 -7.20 3.18
N SER A 129 -13.15 -7.92 3.55
CA SER A 129 -13.15 -9.37 3.67
C SER A 129 -14.14 -9.85 4.74
N GLY A 130 -14.19 -9.16 5.89
CA GLY A 130 -15.17 -9.42 6.96
C GLY A 130 -16.61 -9.26 6.49
N MET A 131 -16.92 -8.17 5.80
CA MET A 131 -18.24 -7.93 5.20
C MET A 131 -18.60 -8.99 4.16
N THR A 132 -17.64 -9.40 3.32
CA THR A 132 -17.83 -10.48 2.35
C THR A 132 -18.21 -11.79 3.03
N ASN A 133 -17.51 -12.16 4.10
CA ASN A 133 -17.81 -13.37 4.86
C ASN A 133 -19.21 -13.29 5.50
N LYS A 134 -19.57 -12.15 6.11
CA LYS A 134 -20.91 -11.91 6.66
C LYS A 134 -22.01 -12.12 5.62
N PHE A 135 -21.86 -11.52 4.43
CA PHE A 135 -22.87 -11.62 3.37
C PHE A 135 -23.05 -13.05 2.87
N LEU A 136 -21.95 -13.80 2.76
CA LEU A 136 -21.98 -15.22 2.41
C LEU A 136 -22.61 -16.06 3.53
N GLU A 137 -22.30 -15.80 4.79
CA GLU A 137 -22.83 -16.56 5.92
C GLU A 137 -24.34 -16.34 6.11
N HIS A 138 -24.79 -15.09 6.08
CA HIS A 138 -26.18 -14.73 6.36
C HIS A 138 -27.07 -14.69 5.11
N HIS A 139 -26.49 -14.81 3.91
CA HIS A 139 -27.20 -14.75 2.64
C HIS A 139 -28.01 -13.44 2.47
N SER A 140 -27.55 -12.38 3.13
CA SER A 140 -28.19 -11.07 3.23
C SER A 140 -27.14 -9.97 3.03
N TYR A 141 -27.53 -8.88 2.37
CA TYR A 141 -26.71 -7.67 2.21
C TYR A 141 -27.11 -6.56 3.20
N SER A 142 -27.89 -6.90 4.23
CA SER A 142 -28.25 -5.97 5.29
C SER A 142 -27.00 -5.52 6.06
N ILE A 143 -26.81 -4.21 6.15
CA ILE A 143 -25.73 -3.59 6.92
C ILE A 143 -26.28 -2.86 8.14
N SER A 144 -25.53 -2.87 9.24
CA SER A 144 -25.84 -2.08 10.42
C SER A 144 -25.44 -0.61 10.22
N SER A 145 -25.87 0.28 11.11
CA SER A 145 -25.41 1.68 11.10
C SER A 145 -23.91 1.79 11.33
N GLU A 146 -23.33 0.95 12.17
CA GLU A 146 -21.87 0.91 12.43
C GLU A 146 -21.10 0.43 11.19
N GLU A 147 -21.60 -0.59 10.49
CA GLU A 147 -20.97 -1.09 9.27
C GLU A 147 -21.04 -0.06 8.15
N LYS A 148 -22.16 0.68 8.06
CA LYS A 148 -22.29 1.80 7.13
C LYS A 148 -21.26 2.90 7.44
N GLU A 149 -21.12 3.28 8.71
CA GLU A 149 -20.12 4.28 9.14
C GLU A 149 -18.68 3.83 8.79
N LYS A 150 -18.36 2.55 9.00
CA LYS A 150 -17.07 1.98 8.59
C LYS A 150 -16.89 1.95 7.06
N MET A 151 -17.94 1.68 6.29
CA MET A 151 -17.88 1.78 4.82
C MET A 151 -17.65 3.22 4.34
N ASP A 152 -18.34 4.20 4.95
CA ASP A 152 -18.15 5.63 4.66
C ASP A 152 -16.71 6.06 4.98
N ALA A 153 -16.14 5.56 6.07
CA ALA A 153 -14.73 5.77 6.40
C ALA A 153 -13.78 5.15 5.35
N VAL A 154 -14.05 3.92 4.88
CA VAL A 154 -13.25 3.29 3.81
C VAL A 154 -13.31 4.10 2.51
N ILE A 155 -14.48 4.60 2.15
CA ILE A 155 -14.66 5.51 1.01
C ILE A 155 -13.76 6.73 1.19
N ALA A 156 -13.82 7.39 2.36
CA ALA A 156 -13.01 8.56 2.65
C ALA A 156 -11.50 8.27 2.51
N VAL A 157 -11.00 7.15 3.05
CA VAL A 157 -9.59 6.74 2.89
C VAL A 157 -9.16 6.73 1.42
N PHE A 158 -9.92 6.04 0.56
CA PHE A 158 -9.54 5.90 -0.84
C PHE A 158 -9.70 7.17 -1.65
N ARG A 159 -10.72 8.01 -1.36
CA ARG A 159 -10.86 9.33 -1.98
C ARG A 159 -9.68 10.23 -1.62
N THR A 160 -9.32 10.29 -0.33
CA THR A 160 -8.18 11.07 0.14
C THR A 160 -6.87 10.60 -0.47
N ILE A 161 -6.61 9.29 -0.54
CA ILE A 161 -5.40 8.77 -1.21
C ILE A 161 -5.36 9.20 -2.68
N ASN A 162 -6.51 9.18 -3.37
CA ASN A 162 -6.58 9.58 -4.77
C ASN A 162 -6.34 11.08 -4.94
N GLU A 163 -6.96 11.92 -4.12
CA GLU A 163 -6.78 13.38 -4.12
C GLU A 163 -5.33 13.77 -3.83
N GLU A 164 -4.71 13.17 -2.81
CA GLU A 164 -3.31 13.45 -2.45
C GLU A 164 -2.33 12.92 -3.52
N GLN A 165 -2.68 11.86 -4.25
CA GLN A 165 -1.84 11.35 -5.34
C GLN A 165 -1.85 12.26 -6.57
N GLU A 166 -2.91 13.05 -6.78
CA GLU A 166 -2.99 14.04 -7.84
C GLU A 166 -2.19 15.33 -7.54
N ASN A 167 -1.74 15.52 -6.30
CA ASN A 167 -0.91 16.66 -5.92
C ASN A 167 0.51 16.55 -6.50
N GLU A 168 1.06 17.67 -7.01
CA GLU A 168 2.40 17.71 -7.64
C GLU A 168 3.55 17.32 -6.70
N LEU A 169 3.34 17.44 -5.38
CA LEU A 169 4.30 17.09 -4.33
C LEU A 169 3.70 16.00 -3.46
N LEU A 170 3.63 14.77 -3.99
CA LEU A 170 3.17 13.61 -3.24
C LEU A 170 4.03 13.40 -1.99
N ASP A 171 3.40 13.53 -0.83
CA ASP A 171 3.98 13.28 0.48
C ASP A 171 3.14 12.24 1.24
N ILE A 172 3.81 11.16 1.67
CA ILE A 172 3.15 10.07 2.39
C ILE A 172 2.69 10.54 3.76
N GLU A 173 3.43 11.46 4.40
CA GLU A 173 3.01 12.03 5.68
C GLU A 173 1.68 12.78 5.52
N SER A 174 1.52 13.56 4.45
CA SER A 174 0.24 14.23 4.11
C SER A 174 -0.90 13.24 4.00
N ILE A 175 -0.72 12.15 3.23
CA ILE A 175 -1.72 11.08 3.11
C ILE A 175 -2.11 10.53 4.48
N LEU A 176 -1.12 10.20 5.30
CA LEU A 176 -1.33 9.59 6.62
C LEU A 176 -2.08 10.50 7.58
N GLN A 177 -1.80 11.80 7.55
CA GLN A 177 -2.54 12.78 8.34
C GLN A 177 -3.99 12.88 7.85
N SER A 178 -4.20 12.94 6.55
CA SER A 178 -5.53 13.10 5.96
C SER A 178 -6.42 11.86 6.15
N ILE A 179 -5.85 10.65 6.18
CA ILE A 179 -6.63 9.41 6.45
C ILE A 179 -6.76 9.06 7.93
N LYS A 180 -6.14 9.81 8.85
CA LYS A 180 -6.07 9.46 10.28
C LYS A 180 -7.45 9.24 10.90
N GLU A 181 -8.36 10.20 10.73
CA GLU A 181 -9.70 10.13 11.32
C GLU A 181 -10.54 8.98 10.75
N PRO A 182 -10.62 8.78 9.41
CA PRO A 182 -11.22 7.58 8.84
C PRO A 182 -10.64 6.27 9.40
N MET A 183 -9.32 6.20 9.58
CA MET A 183 -8.66 5.00 10.10
C MET A 183 -8.99 4.72 11.57
N LEU A 184 -9.24 5.74 12.39
CA LEU A 184 -9.71 5.58 13.77
C LEU A 184 -11.13 4.98 13.84
N ILE A 185 -11.93 5.14 12.78
CA ILE A 185 -13.27 4.52 12.67
C ILE A 185 -13.15 3.06 12.20
N ILE A 186 -12.23 2.79 11.27
CA ILE A 186 -12.06 1.46 10.66
C ILE A 186 -11.38 0.48 11.64
N ASP A 187 -10.37 0.94 12.36
CA ASP A 187 -9.55 0.11 13.24
C ASP A 187 -9.51 0.64 14.68
N ASP A 188 -10.19 -0.06 15.59
CA ASP A 188 -10.24 0.27 17.03
C ASP A 188 -8.84 0.33 17.67
N TYR A 189 -7.84 -0.33 17.07
CA TYR A 189 -6.46 -0.36 17.56
C TYR A 189 -5.55 0.67 16.88
N TYR A 190 -6.07 1.50 15.98
CA TYR A 190 -5.27 2.43 15.20
C TYR A 190 -4.52 3.43 16.09
N SER A 191 -5.16 3.96 17.13
CA SER A 191 -4.51 4.85 18.11
C SER A 191 -3.31 4.19 18.80
N SER A 192 -3.44 2.93 19.22
CA SER A 192 -2.34 2.18 19.83
C SER A 192 -1.18 1.95 18.86
N THR A 193 -1.50 1.75 17.58
CA THR A 193 -0.50 1.62 16.51
C THR A 193 0.25 2.94 16.30
N LEU A 194 -0.44 4.08 16.26
CA LEU A 194 0.16 5.41 16.16
C LEU A 194 1.10 5.71 17.35
N GLU A 195 0.65 5.46 18.58
CA GLU A 195 1.47 5.64 19.78
C GLU A 195 2.75 4.81 19.72
N ARG A 196 2.65 3.54 19.28
CA ARG A 196 3.79 2.62 19.19
C ARG A 196 4.86 3.11 18.22
N ILE A 197 4.47 3.79 17.14
CA ILE A 197 5.40 4.34 16.14
C ILE A 197 5.76 5.80 16.42
N GLY A 198 5.28 6.38 17.53
CA GLY A 198 5.60 7.74 17.96
C GLY A 198 4.83 8.84 17.21
N ARG A 199 3.58 8.57 16.80
CA ARG A 199 2.68 9.48 16.07
C ARG A 199 1.38 9.78 16.82
#